data_AF-A0A381NFH3-F1
#
_entry.id   AF-A0A381NFH3-F1
#
_cell.length_a   1.000
_cell.length_b   1.000
_cell.length_c   1.000
_cell.angle_alpha   90.00
_cell.angle_beta   90.00
_cell.angle_gamma   90.00
#
_symmetry.space_group_name_H-M   'P 1'
#
loop_
_entity.id
_entity.type
_entity.pdbx_description
1 polymer ?
#
loop_
_entity_poly.entity_id
_entity_poly.type
_entity_poly.pdbx_seq_one_letter_code
_entity_poly.pdbx_strand_id
1 'polypeptide(L)'
;MNKLRYSEMFYSLQGEGRYVGVPSLFLRLFGCNFECSGFGQDRDRSKWLPFHEMPHNKDYPDAKVIGDLPVPHVGCDSSFSWGKKWGHLASNDDIKTLVKKMDDMVNWYGDKEHKSSPTAYKYTPNLLQDDGVHLVVTGGEPLLRGFQKGLVELMIHPDLHTRFVTIETNGTQEFSFKKLVSENTHEAYIDYYRKFGINKNSGVTFSVSPKLSNSGEKWEEAIVPEALESYNRWPKSYLYLKFVVRDEGEMKEVHEAVREYNHAGVDIDAVYLMPETGPHGMYDYEVAQLALKYGYKFSPRLQINLFGNEWGT
;
A
#
# COMPACT_ATOMS: atom_id res chain seq x y z
N MET A 1 -8.84 -20.81 -11.09
CA MET A 1 -8.89 -19.35 -10.90
C MET A 1 -8.36 -19.07 -9.51
N ASN A 2 -7.38 -18.18 -9.38
CA ASN A 2 -6.90 -17.80 -8.05
C ASN A 2 -8.01 -17.01 -7.32
N LYS A 3 -7.90 -16.95 -5.99
CA LYS A 3 -8.77 -16.14 -5.14
C LYS A 3 -7.95 -15.20 -4.29
N LEU A 4 -8.50 -14.04 -3.98
CA LEU A 4 -7.91 -13.10 -3.03
C LEU A 4 -8.86 -12.92 -1.85
N ARG A 5 -8.30 -13.05 -0.65
CA ARG A 5 -9.01 -12.77 0.59
C ARG A 5 -8.77 -11.31 0.97
N TYR A 6 -9.83 -10.55 1.21
CA TYR A 6 -9.75 -9.11 1.44
C TYR A 6 -10.71 -8.65 2.53
N SER A 7 -10.31 -7.61 3.25
CA SER A 7 -11.11 -6.94 4.28
C SER A 7 -12.06 -5.94 3.66
N GLU A 8 -11.55 -5.08 2.78
CA GLU A 8 -12.31 -3.96 2.23
C GLU A 8 -11.94 -3.71 0.78
N MET A 9 -12.90 -3.12 0.06
CA MET A 9 -12.69 -2.52 -1.24
C MET A 9 -13.51 -1.24 -1.29
N PHE A 10 -12.86 -0.11 -1.58
CA PHE A 10 -13.49 1.21 -1.50
C PHE A 10 -12.81 2.21 -2.43
N TYR A 11 -13.56 3.21 -2.90
CA TYR A 11 -13.07 4.23 -3.80
C TYR A 11 -12.83 5.54 -3.05
N SER A 12 -11.59 6.05 -3.09
CA SER A 12 -11.19 7.29 -2.40
C SER A 12 -10.05 7.99 -3.14
N LEU A 13 -9.30 8.86 -2.45
CA LEU A 13 -8.06 9.48 -2.92
C LEU A 13 -6.86 8.77 -2.27
N GLN A 14 -5.81 8.50 -3.05
CA GLN A 14 -4.52 8.12 -2.45
C GLN A 14 -4.02 9.28 -1.60
N GLY A 15 -3.82 9.04 -0.30
CA GLY A 15 -3.46 10.08 0.64
C GLY A 15 -1.99 10.13 1.01
N GLU A 16 -1.18 9.19 0.52
CA GLU A 16 0.22 9.01 0.90
C GLU A 16 1.16 8.85 -0.32
N GLY A 17 2.43 9.22 -0.14
CA GLY A 17 3.53 8.96 -1.08
C GLY A 17 3.45 9.67 -2.44
N ARG A 18 3.79 8.95 -3.51
CA ARG A 18 3.95 9.52 -4.87
C ARG A 18 2.66 10.06 -5.48
N TYR A 19 1.52 9.45 -5.15
CA TYR A 19 0.23 9.70 -5.82
C TYR A 19 -0.78 10.37 -4.90
N VAL A 20 -0.32 11.14 -3.91
CA VAL A 20 -1.19 11.95 -3.04
C VAL A 20 -2.18 12.77 -3.89
N GLY A 21 -3.48 12.64 -3.59
CA GLY A 21 -4.58 13.31 -4.27
C GLY A 21 -5.13 12.59 -5.51
N VAL A 22 -4.57 11.45 -5.91
CA VAL A 22 -5.03 10.72 -7.10
C VAL A 22 -6.24 9.83 -6.75
N PRO A 23 -7.37 9.92 -7.50
CA PRO A 23 -8.49 9.01 -7.32
C PRO A 23 -8.06 7.55 -7.47
N SER A 24 -8.39 6.73 -6.48
CA SER A 24 -7.89 5.37 -6.35
C SER A 24 -8.97 4.43 -5.83
N LEU A 25 -9.10 3.27 -6.47
CA LEU A 25 -9.80 2.14 -5.92
C LEU A 25 -8.83 1.35 -5.05
N PHE A 26 -9.14 1.20 -3.77
CA PHE A 26 -8.35 0.44 -2.82
C PHE A 26 -8.89 -0.98 -2.72
N LEU A 27 -7.99 -1.96 -2.74
CA LEU A 27 -8.24 -3.34 -2.37
C LEU A 27 -7.35 -3.71 -1.18
N ARG A 28 -7.94 -3.87 -0.01
CA ARG A 28 -7.23 -4.18 1.24
C ARG A 28 -7.29 -5.68 1.52
N LEU A 29 -6.20 -6.42 1.25
CA LEU A 29 -6.13 -7.86 1.45
C LEU A 29 -6.16 -8.23 2.96
N PHE A 30 -6.53 -9.47 3.27
CA PHE A 30 -6.64 -9.98 4.64
C PHE A 30 -5.47 -10.92 4.97
N GLY A 31 -4.50 -10.43 5.72
CA GLY A 31 -3.34 -11.15 6.24
C GLY A 31 -2.12 -10.25 6.34
N CYS A 32 -1.26 -10.45 7.34
CA CYS A 32 0.03 -9.78 7.51
C CYS A 32 1.02 -10.73 8.19
N ASN A 33 2.30 -10.54 7.95
CA ASN A 33 3.38 -11.16 8.73
C ASN A 33 3.82 -10.33 9.95
N PHE A 34 3.23 -9.15 10.14
CA PHE A 34 3.55 -8.20 11.22
C PHE A 34 2.31 -7.71 11.95
N GLU A 35 2.50 -7.29 13.20
CA GLU A 35 1.44 -6.72 14.06
C GLU A 35 1.63 -5.22 14.28
N CYS A 36 2.88 -4.74 14.18
CA CYS A 36 3.31 -3.36 14.38
C CYS A 36 2.73 -2.75 15.67
N SER A 37 2.89 -3.46 16.80
CA SER A 37 2.31 -3.11 18.09
C SER A 37 2.94 -1.87 18.75
N GLY A 38 4.09 -1.42 18.26
CA GLY A 38 4.82 -0.26 18.77
C GLY A 38 4.32 1.10 18.29
N PHE A 39 3.58 1.16 17.17
CA PHE A 39 3.06 2.42 16.69
C PHE A 39 2.12 3.07 17.72
N GLY A 40 2.22 4.37 17.92
CA GLY A 40 1.50 5.13 18.94
C GLY A 40 1.94 4.89 20.38
N GLN A 41 2.90 4.00 20.65
CA GLN A 41 3.42 3.72 22.01
C GLN A 41 4.60 4.63 22.38
N ASP A 42 4.94 4.72 23.67
CA ASP A 42 6.13 5.44 24.16
C ASP A 42 7.43 4.83 23.59
N ARG A 43 8.52 5.62 23.54
CA ARG A 43 9.85 5.10 23.17
C ARG A 43 10.36 4.09 24.20
N ASP A 44 10.02 4.30 25.46
CA ASP A 44 10.27 3.37 26.55
C ASP A 44 9.29 2.18 26.48
N ARG A 45 9.82 1.03 26.03
CA ARG A 45 9.06 -0.22 25.92
C ARG A 45 8.43 -0.69 27.23
N SER A 46 8.95 -0.25 28.38
CA SER A 46 8.35 -0.60 29.68
C SER A 46 6.99 0.05 29.92
N LYS A 47 6.65 1.09 29.16
CA LYS A 47 5.36 1.79 29.23
C LYS A 47 4.36 1.34 28.18
N TRP A 48 4.71 0.36 27.35
CA TRP A 48 3.81 -0.11 26.31
C TRP A 48 2.57 -0.76 26.92
N LEU A 49 1.43 -0.55 26.27
CA LEU A 49 0.22 -1.30 26.61
C LEU A 49 0.51 -2.80 26.56
N PRO A 50 0.10 -3.57 27.58
CA PRO A 50 0.19 -5.02 27.56
C PRO A 50 -0.53 -5.59 26.33
N PHE A 51 -0.05 -6.73 25.81
CA PHE A 51 -0.62 -7.38 24.63
C PHE A 51 -2.16 -7.47 24.69
N HIS A 52 -2.74 -7.93 25.80
CA HIS A 52 -4.19 -8.09 25.95
C HIS A 52 -4.99 -6.78 25.95
N GLU A 53 -4.35 -5.63 26.19
CA GLU A 53 -4.99 -4.31 26.19
C GLU A 53 -4.93 -3.64 24.81
N MET A 54 -4.11 -4.15 23.89
CA MET A 54 -3.99 -3.60 22.54
C MET A 54 -5.34 -3.59 21.83
N PRO A 55 -5.70 -2.53 21.06
CA PRO A 55 -7.01 -2.42 20.41
C PRO A 55 -7.36 -3.64 19.56
N HIS A 56 -6.38 -4.20 18.84
CA HIS A 56 -6.56 -5.38 18.00
C HIS A 56 -6.68 -6.69 18.79
N ASN A 57 -6.42 -6.70 20.10
CA ASN A 57 -6.56 -7.86 20.99
C ASN A 57 -7.84 -7.82 21.83
N LYS A 58 -8.58 -6.70 21.85
CA LYS A 58 -9.91 -6.60 22.45
C LYS A 58 -11.00 -7.29 21.62
N ASP A 59 -11.98 -7.90 22.28
CA ASP A 59 -13.09 -8.60 21.62
C ASP A 59 -14.26 -7.66 21.36
N TYR A 60 -14.85 -7.80 20.17
CA TYR A 60 -16.04 -7.07 19.72
C TYR A 60 -17.05 -8.11 19.19
N PRO A 61 -17.74 -8.86 20.08
CA PRO A 61 -18.57 -10.01 19.70
C PRO A 61 -19.77 -9.63 18.80
N ASP A 62 -20.19 -8.37 18.86
CA ASP A 62 -21.32 -7.86 18.09
C ASP A 62 -20.93 -7.31 16.71
N ALA A 63 -19.63 -7.28 16.38
CA ALA A 63 -19.15 -6.78 15.10
C ALA A 63 -19.57 -7.71 13.95
N LYS A 64 -20.29 -7.17 12.96
CA LYS A 64 -20.78 -7.88 11.77
C LYS A 64 -20.11 -7.38 10.49
N VAL A 65 -19.67 -6.12 10.50
CA VAL A 65 -18.89 -5.50 9.44
C VAL A 65 -17.71 -4.74 10.04
N ILE A 66 -16.71 -4.40 9.23
CA ILE A 66 -15.50 -3.68 9.69
C ILE A 66 -15.86 -2.32 10.30
N GLY A 67 -16.89 -1.66 9.77
CA GLY A 67 -17.41 -0.40 10.30
C GLY A 67 -17.87 -0.47 11.77
N ASP A 68 -18.14 -1.66 12.30
CA ASP A 68 -18.53 -1.85 13.71
C ASP A 68 -17.32 -1.85 14.67
N LEU A 69 -16.09 -1.96 14.13
CA LEU A 69 -14.87 -2.00 14.92
C LEU A 69 -14.39 -0.58 15.23
N PRO A 70 -13.85 -0.31 16.43
CA PRO A 70 -13.25 0.99 16.72
C PRO A 70 -11.94 1.15 15.93
N VAL A 71 -11.72 2.37 15.42
CA VAL A 71 -10.46 2.71 14.78
C VAL A 71 -9.35 2.75 15.84
N PRO A 72 -8.27 1.97 15.69
CA PRO A 72 -7.22 1.89 16.70
C PRO A 72 -6.44 3.22 16.78
N HIS A 73 -6.13 3.64 18.01
CA HIS A 73 -5.31 4.82 18.29
C HIS A 73 -3.85 4.48 18.63
N VAL A 74 -3.55 3.18 18.79
CA VAL A 74 -2.24 2.59 19.08
C VAL A 74 -2.14 1.25 18.35
N GLY A 75 -0.95 0.92 17.87
CA GLY A 75 -0.64 -0.24 17.03
C GLY A 75 -0.94 -0.01 15.55
N CYS A 76 -0.97 -1.09 14.77
CA CYS A 76 -1.32 -1.03 13.35
C CYS A 76 -2.77 -0.51 13.14
N ASP A 77 -2.90 0.61 12.42
CA ASP A 77 -4.16 1.21 11.95
C ASP A 77 -5.00 0.25 11.10
N SER A 78 -4.34 -0.72 10.45
CA SER A 78 -4.92 -1.73 9.59
C SER A 78 -5.07 -3.10 10.28
N SER A 79 -5.07 -3.16 11.62
CA SER A 79 -5.06 -4.43 12.36
C SER A 79 -6.25 -5.38 12.11
N PHE A 80 -7.40 -4.82 11.72
CA PHE A 80 -8.55 -5.59 11.25
C PHE A 80 -8.27 -6.39 9.97
N SER A 81 -7.28 -5.98 9.17
CA SER A 81 -6.90 -6.65 7.93
C SER A 81 -5.87 -7.76 8.11
N TRP A 82 -5.55 -8.16 9.34
CA TRP A 82 -4.69 -9.31 9.60
C TRP A 82 -4.99 -10.06 10.90
N GLY A 83 -5.65 -9.43 11.87
CA GLY A 83 -5.99 -10.07 13.14
C GLY A 83 -6.89 -11.29 12.91
N LYS A 84 -6.39 -12.48 13.27
CA LYS A 84 -7.04 -13.77 12.95
C LYS A 84 -8.53 -13.83 13.33
N LYS A 85 -8.90 -13.23 14.47
CA LYS A 85 -10.30 -13.18 14.94
C LYS A 85 -11.23 -12.42 14.02
N TRP A 86 -10.74 -11.42 13.27
CA TRP A 86 -11.53 -10.65 12.30
C TRP A 86 -11.69 -11.37 10.97
N GLY A 87 -11.12 -12.56 10.81
CA GLY A 87 -11.16 -13.30 9.56
C GLY A 87 -12.57 -13.66 9.08
N HIS A 88 -13.56 -13.70 9.97
CA HIS A 88 -14.96 -13.92 9.61
C HIS A 88 -15.60 -12.71 8.91
N LEU A 89 -15.01 -11.52 9.03
CA LEU A 89 -15.43 -10.30 8.33
C LEU A 89 -14.83 -10.18 6.92
N ALA A 90 -13.82 -11.00 6.60
CA ALA A 90 -13.11 -10.94 5.32
C ALA A 90 -13.88 -11.68 4.22
N SER A 91 -13.89 -11.08 3.02
CA SER A 91 -14.39 -11.67 1.79
C SER A 91 -13.31 -12.52 1.10
N ASN A 92 -13.72 -13.44 0.21
CA ASN A 92 -12.79 -14.29 -0.55
C ASN A 92 -13.35 -14.63 -1.94
N ASP A 93 -12.99 -13.82 -2.93
CA ASP A 93 -13.53 -13.89 -4.28
C ASP A 93 -12.46 -14.35 -5.27
N ASP A 94 -12.91 -15.00 -6.36
CA ASP A 94 -12.07 -15.23 -7.53
C ASP A 94 -11.82 -13.92 -8.30
N ILE A 95 -10.75 -13.90 -9.10
CA ILE A 95 -10.30 -12.68 -9.79
C ILE A 95 -11.37 -12.10 -10.73
N LYS A 96 -12.12 -12.94 -11.45
CA LYS A 96 -13.16 -12.48 -12.36
C LYS A 96 -14.30 -11.79 -11.59
N THR A 97 -14.71 -12.37 -10.47
CA THR A 97 -15.71 -11.75 -9.58
C THR A 97 -15.19 -10.42 -9.00
N LEU A 98 -13.92 -10.35 -8.61
CA LEU A 98 -13.31 -9.10 -8.12
C LEU A 98 -13.32 -8.01 -9.18
N VAL A 99 -12.83 -8.29 -10.39
CA VAL A 99 -12.78 -7.30 -11.47
C VAL A 99 -14.16 -6.76 -11.79
N LYS A 100 -15.19 -7.63 -11.84
CA LYS A 100 -16.56 -7.19 -12.02
C LYS A 100 -17.02 -6.23 -10.91
N LYS A 101 -16.74 -6.54 -9.65
CA LYS A 101 -17.09 -5.65 -8.53
C LYS A 101 -16.36 -4.32 -8.63
N MET A 102 -15.09 -4.31 -9.08
CA MET A 102 -14.33 -3.08 -9.29
C MET A 102 -14.97 -2.20 -10.38
N ASP A 103 -15.36 -2.79 -11.50
CA ASP A 103 -16.04 -2.08 -12.60
C ASP A 103 -17.40 -1.52 -12.18
N ASP A 104 -18.14 -2.22 -11.31
CA ASP A 104 -19.40 -1.73 -10.76
C ASP A 104 -19.19 -0.54 -9.79
N MET A 105 -17.99 -0.38 -9.22
CA MET A 105 -17.67 0.66 -8.24
C MET A 105 -17.08 1.93 -8.85
N VAL A 106 -16.27 1.81 -9.91
CA VAL A 106 -15.55 2.94 -10.49
C VAL A 106 -15.69 2.99 -12.00
N ASN A 107 -15.84 4.21 -12.51
CA ASN A 107 -15.48 4.49 -13.88
C ASN A 107 -13.96 4.67 -13.92
N TRP A 108 -13.24 3.72 -14.50
CA TRP A 108 -11.79 3.81 -14.65
C TRP A 108 -11.35 5.04 -15.47
N TYR A 109 -12.25 5.60 -16.27
CA TYR A 109 -12.00 6.71 -17.18
C TYR A 109 -12.25 8.07 -16.51
N GLY A 110 -11.39 9.05 -16.80
CA GLY A 110 -11.33 10.35 -16.09
C GLY A 110 -12.49 11.32 -16.32
N ASP A 111 -13.41 11.07 -17.26
CA ASP A 111 -14.61 11.88 -17.43
C ASP A 111 -15.80 11.26 -16.67
N LYS A 112 -16.11 11.86 -15.52
CA LYS A 112 -17.20 11.41 -14.63
C LYS A 112 -18.55 12.04 -14.95
N GLU A 113 -18.59 13.13 -15.72
CA GLU A 113 -19.83 13.88 -15.89
C GLU A 113 -20.39 13.79 -17.31
N HIS A 114 -19.58 13.80 -18.37
CA HIS A 114 -20.09 14.02 -19.71
C HIS A 114 -19.44 13.07 -20.72
N LYS A 115 -20.15 12.01 -21.12
CA LYS A 115 -19.85 11.22 -22.34
C LYS A 115 -19.90 12.04 -23.66
N SER A 116 -19.80 13.37 -23.59
CA SER A 116 -20.18 14.31 -24.64
C SER A 116 -19.21 15.47 -24.85
N SER A 117 -18.03 15.54 -24.20
CA SER A 117 -17.01 16.53 -24.59
C SER A 117 -16.04 15.94 -25.64
N PRO A 118 -16.20 16.22 -26.94
CA PRO A 118 -15.24 15.83 -27.97
C PRO A 118 -13.89 16.56 -27.87
N THR A 119 -13.67 17.35 -26.81
CA THR A 119 -12.48 18.18 -26.61
C THR A 119 -11.67 17.83 -25.36
N ALA A 120 -12.28 17.33 -24.28
CA ALA A 120 -11.56 17.02 -23.04
C ALA A 120 -10.48 15.94 -23.23
N TYR A 121 -10.77 14.91 -24.05
CA TYR A 121 -9.82 13.84 -24.38
C TYR A 121 -8.69 14.24 -25.35
N LYS A 122 -8.81 15.41 -26.00
CA LYS A 122 -7.92 15.80 -27.12
C LYS A 122 -6.75 16.71 -26.72
N TYR A 123 -6.75 17.31 -25.53
CA TYR A 123 -5.87 18.48 -25.29
C TYR A 123 -4.72 18.32 -24.30
N THR A 124 -4.39 17.11 -23.82
CA THR A 124 -3.15 17.03 -23.04
C THR A 124 -2.45 15.68 -23.14
N PRO A 125 -1.22 15.61 -23.69
CA PRO A 125 -0.34 14.45 -23.58
C PRO A 125 -0.08 13.98 -22.14
N ASN A 126 -0.36 14.84 -21.16
CA ASN A 126 -0.21 14.57 -19.73
C ASN A 126 -1.52 14.14 -19.04
N LEU A 127 -2.68 14.27 -19.71
CA LEU A 127 -4.00 13.79 -19.31
C LEU A 127 -4.53 12.74 -20.31
N LEU A 128 -3.66 12.24 -21.18
CA LEU A 128 -3.98 11.39 -22.32
C LEU A 128 -4.22 9.92 -21.92
N GLN A 129 -4.90 9.64 -20.81
CA GLN A 129 -5.39 8.27 -20.59
C GLN A 129 -6.80 8.25 -20.04
N ASP A 130 -7.58 7.41 -20.71
CA ASP A 130 -8.73 6.62 -20.29
C ASP A 130 -8.69 6.01 -18.87
N ASP A 131 -7.70 6.34 -18.04
CA ASP A 131 -7.39 5.69 -16.75
C ASP A 131 -7.26 6.78 -15.67
N GLY A 132 -8.36 7.45 -15.32
CA GLY A 132 -8.43 8.48 -14.27
C GLY A 132 -8.48 7.93 -12.83
N VAL A 133 -8.47 6.61 -12.67
CA VAL A 133 -8.48 5.92 -11.38
C VAL A 133 -7.34 4.91 -11.31
N HIS A 134 -6.55 4.97 -10.23
CA HIS A 134 -5.51 3.99 -9.93
C HIS A 134 -6.09 2.81 -9.15
N LEU A 135 -5.47 1.63 -9.25
CA LEU A 135 -5.71 0.53 -8.30
C LEU A 135 -4.60 0.56 -7.25
N VAL A 136 -4.98 0.63 -5.97
CA VAL A 136 -4.06 0.49 -4.84
C VAL A 136 -4.36 -0.82 -4.13
N VAL A 137 -3.40 -1.75 -4.13
CA VAL A 137 -3.49 -3.01 -3.39
C VAL A 137 -2.65 -2.91 -2.13
N THR A 138 -3.28 -3.13 -0.97
CA THR A 138 -2.71 -2.92 0.37
C THR A 138 -3.21 -4.01 1.33
N GLY A 139 -2.94 -3.88 2.64
CA GLY A 139 -3.61 -4.57 3.76
C GLY A 139 -3.34 -6.05 3.97
N GLY A 140 -3.19 -6.55 5.20
CA GLY A 140 -1.93 -6.24 5.87
C GLY A 140 -0.78 -6.33 4.86
N GLU A 141 -0.11 -7.46 4.68
CA GLU A 141 0.96 -7.61 3.68
C GLU A 141 0.43 -8.21 2.37
N PRO A 142 0.26 -7.43 1.27
CA PRO A 142 -0.35 -7.93 0.05
C PRO A 142 0.55 -8.89 -0.74
N LEU A 143 1.85 -8.91 -0.47
CA LEU A 143 2.80 -9.79 -1.16
C LEU A 143 3.03 -11.12 -0.44
N LEU A 144 2.25 -11.46 0.59
CA LEU A 144 2.27 -12.80 1.18
C LEU A 144 2.15 -13.87 0.08
N ARG A 145 2.94 -14.95 0.19
CA ARG A 145 3.07 -15.99 -0.85
C ARG A 145 1.71 -16.53 -1.35
N GLY A 146 0.71 -16.60 -0.47
CA GLY A 146 -0.64 -17.05 -0.82
C GLY A 146 -1.39 -16.13 -1.80
N PHE A 147 -1.05 -14.85 -1.87
CA PHE A 147 -1.73 -13.86 -2.72
C PHE A 147 -1.04 -13.62 -4.05
N GLN A 148 0.28 -13.83 -4.14
CA GLN A 148 1.09 -13.40 -5.28
C GLN A 148 0.54 -13.84 -6.65
N LYS A 149 0.13 -15.11 -6.80
CA LYS A 149 -0.45 -15.60 -8.06
C LYS A 149 -1.77 -14.91 -8.42
N GLY A 150 -2.64 -14.72 -7.44
CA GLY A 150 -3.91 -14.01 -7.62
C GLY A 150 -3.71 -12.52 -7.91
N LEU A 151 -2.71 -11.90 -7.28
CA LEU A 151 -2.36 -10.51 -7.53
C LEU A 151 -1.84 -10.31 -8.95
N VAL A 152 -0.98 -11.21 -9.45
CA VAL A 152 -0.53 -11.18 -10.85
C VAL A 152 -1.71 -11.36 -11.81
N GLU A 153 -2.56 -12.36 -11.59
CA GLU A 153 -3.76 -12.60 -12.41
C GLU A 153 -4.68 -11.36 -12.43
N LEU A 154 -4.89 -10.70 -11.29
CA LEU A 154 -5.65 -9.46 -11.18
C LEU A 154 -5.01 -8.31 -11.97
N MET A 155 -3.72 -8.03 -11.73
CA MET A 155 -3.03 -6.89 -12.32
C MET A 155 -3.05 -6.91 -13.85
N ILE A 156 -2.94 -8.08 -14.47
CA ILE A 156 -2.92 -8.22 -15.93
C ILE A 156 -4.27 -8.65 -16.51
N HIS A 157 -5.32 -8.76 -15.69
CA HIS A 157 -6.65 -9.14 -16.17
C HIS A 157 -7.11 -8.17 -17.27
N PRO A 158 -7.64 -8.68 -18.41
CA PRO A 158 -8.02 -7.84 -19.55
C PRO A 158 -9.11 -6.82 -19.21
N ASP A 159 -10.06 -7.21 -18.35
CA ASP A 159 -11.17 -6.33 -17.94
C ASP A 159 -10.79 -5.39 -16.76
N LEU A 160 -9.59 -5.52 -16.18
CA LEU A 160 -9.12 -4.53 -15.23
C LEU A 160 -8.54 -3.35 -16.03
N HIS A 161 -9.32 -2.29 -16.22
CA HIS A 161 -8.97 -1.27 -17.22
C HIS A 161 -7.82 -0.33 -16.82
N THR A 162 -7.54 -0.15 -15.52
CA THR A 162 -6.43 0.73 -15.10
C THR A 162 -5.07 0.18 -15.48
N ARG A 163 -4.16 1.08 -15.86
CA ARG A 163 -2.74 0.82 -16.11
C ARG A 163 -1.82 1.30 -14.98
N PHE A 164 -2.41 1.75 -13.87
CA PHE A 164 -1.69 2.28 -12.73
C PHE A 164 -2.01 1.45 -11.50
N VAL A 165 -1.09 0.55 -11.15
CA VAL A 165 -1.22 -0.29 -9.96
C VAL A 165 -0.18 0.14 -8.94
N THR A 166 -0.62 0.44 -7.72
CA THR A 166 0.27 0.63 -6.58
C THR A 166 0.14 -0.55 -5.64
N ILE A 167 1.26 -1.15 -5.23
CA ILE A 167 1.32 -2.16 -4.18
C ILE A 167 1.95 -1.51 -2.95
N GLU A 168 1.19 -1.45 -1.87
CA GLU A 168 1.66 -0.96 -0.57
C GLU A 168 2.10 -2.15 0.29
N THR A 169 3.39 -2.28 0.53
CA THR A 169 4.00 -3.46 1.19
C THR A 169 4.95 -3.04 2.30
N ASN A 170 5.14 -3.90 3.30
CA ASN A 170 6.18 -3.76 4.29
C ASN A 170 7.59 -4.13 3.77
N GLY A 171 7.69 -4.70 2.56
CA GLY A 171 8.95 -4.98 1.90
C GLY A 171 9.64 -6.28 2.33
N THR A 172 8.91 -7.23 2.91
CA THR A 172 9.50 -8.47 3.46
C THR A 172 9.30 -9.72 2.59
N GLN A 173 8.48 -9.64 1.55
CA GLN A 173 8.13 -10.78 0.71
C GLN A 173 8.72 -10.62 -0.70
N GLU A 174 9.56 -11.55 -1.13
CA GLU A 174 10.03 -11.61 -2.52
C GLU A 174 8.84 -11.74 -3.48
N PHE A 175 8.77 -10.88 -4.49
CA PHE A 175 7.75 -10.89 -5.52
C PHE A 175 8.47 -10.85 -6.87
N SER A 176 8.80 -12.02 -7.42
CA SER A 176 9.68 -12.11 -8.59
C SER A 176 8.89 -12.13 -9.90
N PHE A 177 9.08 -11.11 -10.75
CA PHE A 177 8.50 -11.09 -12.10
C PHE A 177 8.87 -12.34 -12.91
N LYS A 178 10.13 -12.78 -12.77
CA LYS A 178 10.64 -13.94 -13.48
C LYS A 178 9.88 -15.21 -13.10
N LYS A 179 9.79 -15.48 -11.79
CA LYS A 179 9.13 -16.68 -11.24
C LYS A 179 7.62 -16.65 -11.38
N LEU A 180 6.99 -15.48 -11.44
CA LEU A 180 5.53 -15.36 -11.43
C LEU A 180 4.94 -15.14 -12.82
N VAL A 181 5.66 -14.45 -13.70
CA VAL A 181 5.18 -14.02 -15.02
C VAL A 181 6.00 -14.66 -16.14
N SER A 182 7.29 -14.30 -16.29
CA SER A 182 8.03 -14.61 -17.52
C SER A 182 8.27 -16.10 -17.76
N GLU A 183 8.48 -16.87 -16.70
CA GLU A 183 8.77 -18.32 -16.81
C GLU A 183 7.52 -19.20 -16.69
N ASN A 184 6.41 -18.67 -16.19
CA ASN A 184 5.19 -19.46 -15.99
C ASN A 184 4.27 -19.45 -17.21
N THR A 185 4.07 -18.28 -17.85
CA THR A 185 3.19 -18.18 -19.03
C THR A 185 3.67 -17.07 -19.98
N HIS A 186 3.96 -17.44 -21.23
CA HIS A 186 4.30 -16.47 -22.28
C HIS A 186 3.16 -15.44 -22.49
N GLU A 187 1.92 -15.88 -22.29
CA GLU A 187 0.72 -15.03 -22.32
C GLU A 187 0.75 -13.94 -21.25
N ALA A 188 1.03 -14.28 -19.98
CA ALA A 188 1.07 -13.26 -18.92
C ALA A 188 2.20 -12.24 -19.14
N TYR A 189 3.33 -12.69 -19.69
CA TYR A 189 4.39 -11.78 -20.11
C TYR A 189 3.89 -10.80 -21.17
N ILE A 190 3.25 -11.30 -22.23
CA ILE A 190 2.69 -10.45 -23.30
C ILE A 190 1.65 -9.49 -22.73
N ASP A 191 0.72 -9.97 -21.91
CA ASP A 191 -0.37 -9.17 -21.36
C ASP A 191 0.13 -8.09 -20.40
N TYR A 192 1.17 -8.39 -19.61
CA TYR A 192 1.86 -7.41 -18.80
C TYR A 192 2.41 -6.25 -19.64
N TYR A 193 3.15 -6.56 -20.72
CA TYR A 193 3.72 -5.52 -21.59
C TYR A 193 2.68 -4.79 -22.42
N ARG A 194 1.60 -5.46 -22.85
CA ARG A 194 0.46 -4.81 -23.49
C ARG A 194 -0.19 -3.80 -22.56
N LYS A 195 -0.30 -4.12 -21.27
CA LYS A 195 -0.95 -3.26 -20.29
C LYS A 195 -0.07 -2.09 -19.85
N PHE A 196 1.15 -2.37 -19.42
CA PHE A 196 2.04 -1.39 -18.80
C PHE A 196 3.08 -0.77 -19.75
N GLY A 197 3.25 -1.32 -20.95
CA GLY A 197 4.22 -0.84 -21.94
C GLY A 197 3.74 0.32 -22.82
N ILE A 198 2.50 0.80 -22.65
CA ILE A 198 1.87 1.79 -23.53
C ILE A 198 2.40 3.21 -23.28
N ASN A 199 2.61 3.59 -22.01
CA ASN A 199 2.99 4.94 -21.63
C ASN A 199 4.17 4.90 -20.64
N LYS A 200 5.02 5.92 -20.67
CA LYS A 200 6.10 6.10 -19.68
C LYS A 200 5.58 6.24 -18.24
N ASN A 201 4.32 6.62 -18.07
CA ASN A 201 3.70 6.78 -16.75
C ASN A 201 2.95 5.53 -16.27
N SER A 202 2.59 4.58 -17.16
CA SER A 202 1.91 3.34 -16.77
C SER A 202 2.89 2.36 -16.15
N GLY A 203 2.42 1.57 -15.18
CA GLY A 203 3.29 0.61 -14.51
C GLY A 203 2.80 0.18 -13.13
N VAL A 204 3.70 -0.53 -12.45
CA VAL A 204 3.51 -0.97 -11.07
C VAL A 204 4.37 -0.11 -10.16
N THR A 205 3.75 0.58 -9.22
CA THR A 205 4.47 1.33 -8.18
C THR A 205 4.54 0.49 -6.91
N PHE A 206 5.74 0.21 -6.42
CA PHE A 206 5.98 -0.38 -5.11
C PHE A 206 6.15 0.74 -4.09
N SER A 207 5.11 0.95 -3.29
CA SER A 207 5.13 1.80 -2.11
C SER A 207 5.61 0.98 -0.92
N VAL A 208 6.91 0.92 -0.71
CA VAL A 208 7.50 0.09 0.32
C VAL A 208 7.61 0.88 1.61
N SER A 209 7.05 0.38 2.70
CA SER A 209 7.16 0.97 4.04
C SER A 209 7.91 0.00 4.96
N PRO A 210 9.26 0.00 4.92
CA PRO A 210 10.06 -0.80 5.84
C PRO A 210 9.75 -0.42 7.28
N LYS A 211 9.72 -1.40 8.17
CA LYS A 211 9.37 -1.19 9.57
C LYS A 211 10.63 -0.92 10.39
N LEU A 212 10.69 0.25 11.02
CA LEU A 212 11.75 0.62 11.97
C LEU A 212 11.38 0.13 13.37
N SER A 213 12.27 0.31 14.34
CA SER A 213 12.09 -0.17 15.71
C SER A 213 10.87 0.42 16.44
N ASN A 214 10.38 1.60 16.03
CA ASN A 214 9.15 2.21 16.54
C ASN A 214 7.89 1.42 16.19
N SER A 215 7.94 0.53 15.20
CA SER A 215 6.84 -0.40 14.91
C SER A 215 6.76 -1.57 15.91
N GLY A 216 7.87 -1.85 16.61
CA GLY A 216 8.03 -3.05 17.45
C GLY A 216 8.52 -4.29 16.71
N GLU A 217 8.61 -4.25 15.38
CA GLU A 217 9.15 -5.35 14.58
C GLU A 217 10.68 -5.43 14.70
N LYS A 218 11.23 -6.62 14.49
CA LYS A 218 12.68 -6.83 14.51
C LYS A 218 13.31 -6.39 13.19
N TRP A 219 14.50 -5.81 13.27
CA TRP A 219 15.23 -5.30 12.12
C TRP A 219 15.45 -6.38 11.05
N GLU A 220 15.94 -7.55 11.46
CA GLU A 220 16.26 -8.69 10.58
C GLU A 220 15.04 -9.31 9.89
N GLU A 221 13.84 -9.06 10.42
CA GLU A 221 12.58 -9.50 9.82
C GLU A 221 12.01 -8.40 8.90
N ALA A 222 12.23 -7.12 9.23
CA ALA A 222 11.63 -5.95 8.57
C ALA A 222 12.46 -5.38 7.41
N ILE A 223 13.79 -5.50 7.46
CA ILE A 223 14.71 -4.97 6.45
C ILE A 223 15.24 -6.14 5.63
N VAL A 224 14.55 -6.44 4.52
CA VAL A 224 14.86 -7.58 3.64
C VAL A 224 15.24 -7.07 2.24
N PRO A 225 16.52 -6.79 1.96
CA PRO A 225 16.94 -6.19 0.69
C PRO A 225 16.62 -7.02 -0.54
N GLU A 226 16.69 -8.34 -0.45
CA GLU A 226 16.39 -9.26 -1.56
C GLU A 226 14.93 -9.17 -2.01
N ALA A 227 14.01 -8.83 -1.09
CA ALA A 227 12.62 -8.62 -1.45
C ALA A 227 12.48 -7.39 -2.35
N LEU A 228 13.11 -6.27 -2.01
CA LEU A 228 13.04 -5.05 -2.81
C LEU A 228 13.81 -5.17 -4.14
N GLU A 229 14.93 -5.89 -4.17
CA GLU A 229 15.63 -6.21 -5.42
C GLU A 229 14.68 -6.92 -6.39
N SER A 230 13.88 -7.87 -5.90
CA SER A 230 12.90 -8.57 -6.72
C SER A 230 11.83 -7.64 -7.31
N TYR A 231 11.52 -6.52 -6.65
CA TYR A 231 10.56 -5.51 -7.13
C TYR A 231 11.17 -4.66 -8.26
N ASN A 232 12.45 -4.28 -8.16
CA ASN A 232 13.15 -3.58 -9.26
C ASN A 232 13.24 -4.43 -10.54
N ARG A 233 13.14 -5.76 -10.42
CA ARG A 233 13.10 -6.66 -11.59
C ARG A 233 11.77 -6.68 -12.33
N TRP A 234 10.73 -6.00 -11.83
CA TRP A 234 9.49 -5.80 -12.59
C TRP A 234 9.71 -4.75 -13.67
N PRO A 235 9.46 -5.06 -14.95
CA PRO A 235 9.58 -4.05 -16.00
C PRO A 235 8.58 -2.92 -15.77
N LYS A 236 8.95 -1.66 -16.03
CA LYS A 236 8.04 -0.51 -15.82
C LYS A 236 7.59 -0.37 -14.35
N SER A 237 8.43 -0.79 -13.40
CA SER A 237 8.17 -0.52 -11.99
C SER A 237 8.77 0.82 -11.55
N TYR A 238 8.21 1.36 -10.47
CA TYR A 238 8.74 2.48 -9.72
C TYR A 238 8.75 2.08 -8.25
N LEU A 239 9.88 2.22 -7.54
CA LEU A 239 10.01 1.81 -6.15
C LEU A 239 10.38 3.01 -5.29
N TYR A 240 9.55 3.30 -4.28
CA TYR A 240 9.90 4.28 -3.25
C TYR A 240 9.81 3.68 -1.86
N LEU A 241 10.64 4.20 -0.97
CA LEU A 241 10.60 3.92 0.46
C LEU A 241 9.76 4.97 1.16
N LYS A 242 8.94 4.57 2.13
CA LYS A 242 8.11 5.44 2.97
C LYS A 242 8.25 5.03 4.42
N PHE A 243 9.13 5.73 5.14
CA PHE A 243 9.42 5.46 6.54
C PHE A 243 8.45 6.21 7.45
N VAL A 244 7.87 5.51 8.43
CA VAL A 244 7.01 6.10 9.47
C VAL A 244 7.89 6.57 10.61
N VAL A 245 7.95 7.88 10.84
CA VAL A 245 8.86 8.52 11.80
C VAL A 245 8.13 9.54 12.66
N ARG A 246 8.70 9.87 13.84
CA ARG A 246 8.16 10.91 14.74
C ARG A 246 9.05 12.14 14.70
N ASP A 247 10.36 11.92 14.85
CA ASP A 247 11.34 12.98 15.00
C ASP A 247 12.74 12.49 14.55
N GLU A 248 13.78 13.24 14.89
CA GLU A 248 15.17 12.94 14.48
C GLU A 248 15.68 11.58 15.02
N GLY A 249 15.05 11.03 16.07
CA GLY A 249 15.42 9.76 16.69
C GLY A 249 15.36 8.56 15.75
N GLU A 250 14.44 8.54 14.78
CA GLU A 250 14.33 7.44 13.81
C GLU A 250 15.33 7.58 12.64
N MET A 251 15.93 8.75 12.44
CA MET A 251 16.71 9.03 11.23
C MET A 251 17.97 8.16 11.12
N LYS A 252 18.53 7.71 12.25
CA LYS A 252 19.64 6.74 12.24
C LYS A 252 19.22 5.45 11.53
N GLU A 253 18.07 4.91 11.89
CA GLU A 253 17.52 3.68 11.32
C GLU A 253 17.07 3.88 9.87
N VAL A 254 16.47 5.03 9.53
CA VAL A 254 16.15 5.40 8.14
C VAL A 254 17.41 5.34 7.27
N HIS A 255 18.48 6.01 7.69
CA HIS A 255 19.73 6.03 6.93
C HIS A 255 20.37 4.64 6.83
N GLU A 256 20.28 3.83 7.89
CA GLU A 256 20.79 2.47 7.90
C GLU A 256 20.02 1.57 6.94
N ALA A 257 18.69 1.61 6.94
CA ALA A 257 17.86 0.83 6.02
C ALA A 257 18.14 1.23 4.55
N VAL A 258 18.21 2.54 4.27
CA VAL A 258 18.58 3.04 2.93
C VAL A 258 19.96 2.54 2.51
N ARG A 259 20.95 2.50 3.41
CA ARG A 259 22.28 1.94 3.11
C ARG A 259 22.21 0.45 2.81
N GLU A 260 21.50 -0.34 3.60
CA GLU A 260 21.33 -1.79 3.36
C GLU A 260 20.73 -2.07 1.97
N TYR A 261 19.67 -1.34 1.61
CA TYR A 261 19.05 -1.47 0.29
C TYR A 261 19.99 -1.04 -0.85
N ASN A 262 20.69 0.08 -0.70
CA ASN A 262 21.68 0.53 -1.68
C ASN A 262 22.83 -0.48 -1.85
N HIS A 263 23.33 -1.07 -0.76
CA HIS A 263 24.39 -2.09 -0.80
C HIS A 263 23.93 -3.36 -1.53
N ALA A 264 22.65 -3.71 -1.42
CA ALA A 264 22.06 -4.82 -2.16
C ALA A 264 21.76 -4.48 -3.64
N GLY A 265 22.02 -3.24 -4.08
CA GLY A 265 21.76 -2.79 -5.45
C GLY A 265 20.29 -2.52 -5.75
N VAL A 266 19.47 -2.27 -4.73
CA VAL A 266 18.09 -1.82 -4.90
C VAL A 266 18.10 -0.42 -5.52
N ASP A 267 17.39 -0.25 -6.63
CA ASP A 267 17.16 1.05 -7.24
C ASP A 267 16.00 1.75 -6.53
N ILE A 268 16.33 2.78 -5.74
CA ILE A 268 15.36 3.53 -4.93
C ILE A 268 15.06 4.85 -5.63
N ASP A 269 13.87 4.97 -6.21
CA ASP A 269 13.49 6.18 -6.94
C ASP A 269 13.20 7.39 -6.03
N ALA A 270 12.81 7.13 -4.78
CA ALA A 270 12.54 8.17 -3.79
C ALA A 270 12.50 7.60 -2.36
N VAL A 271 12.83 8.47 -1.39
CA VAL A 271 12.63 8.21 0.04
C VAL A 271 11.66 9.26 0.57
N TYR A 272 10.58 8.79 1.18
CA TYR A 272 9.57 9.60 1.86
C TYR A 272 9.67 9.38 3.37
N LEU A 273 9.53 10.48 4.12
CA LEU A 273 9.25 10.47 5.54
C LEU A 273 7.76 10.73 5.73
N MET A 274 7.10 9.85 6.47
CA MET A 274 5.69 9.95 6.80
C MET A 274 5.55 10.07 8.32
N PRO A 275 4.77 11.04 8.82
CA PRO A 275 4.55 11.19 10.25
C PRO A 275 3.76 10.00 10.79
N GLU A 276 4.22 9.50 11.94
CA GLU A 276 3.47 8.57 12.75
C GLU A 276 2.22 9.24 13.31
N THR A 277 1.12 8.50 13.34
CA THR A 277 -0.13 8.90 13.97
C THR A 277 -0.27 8.19 15.31
N GLY A 278 -0.64 8.91 16.36
CA GLY A 278 -0.85 8.32 17.68
C GLY A 278 -1.58 9.25 18.66
N PRO A 279 -1.68 8.87 19.94
CA PRO A 279 -2.43 9.60 20.96
C PRO A 279 -1.96 11.05 21.18
N HIS A 280 -0.72 11.34 20.78
CA HIS A 280 -0.08 12.64 20.94
C HIS A 280 -0.26 13.58 19.73
N GLY A 281 -1.05 13.17 18.73
CA GLY A 281 -1.27 13.93 17.49
C GLY A 281 -0.34 13.50 16.35
N MET A 282 -0.28 14.32 15.31
CA MET A 282 0.54 14.10 14.11
C MET A 282 1.81 14.94 14.17
N TYR A 283 2.96 14.33 13.87
CA TYR A 283 4.29 14.97 13.86
C TYR A 283 4.61 15.66 12.51
N ASP A 284 3.59 16.21 11.83
CA ASP A 284 3.71 16.69 10.44
C ASP A 284 4.81 17.73 10.28
N TYR A 285 4.85 18.72 11.19
CA TYR A 285 5.81 19.81 11.11
C TYR A 285 7.24 19.31 11.33
N GLU A 286 7.47 18.54 12.40
CA GLU A 286 8.76 17.95 12.75
C GLU A 286 9.29 17.10 11.60
N VAL A 287 8.45 16.22 11.05
CA VAL A 287 8.83 15.33 9.95
C VAL A 287 9.07 16.10 8.65
N ALA A 288 8.30 17.17 8.39
CA ALA A 288 8.58 18.06 7.26
C ALA A 288 9.93 18.77 7.42
N GLN A 289 10.32 19.19 8.63
CA GLN A 289 11.65 19.75 8.87
C GLN A 289 12.77 18.73 8.63
N LEU A 290 12.56 17.45 8.99
CA LEU A 290 13.52 16.39 8.68
C LEU A 290 13.64 16.17 7.17
N ALA A 291 12.52 16.17 6.44
CA ALA A 291 12.53 16.05 4.98
C ALA A 291 13.37 17.17 4.34
N LEU A 292 13.16 18.42 4.78
CA LEU A 292 13.96 19.58 4.35
C LEU A 292 15.46 19.43 4.71
N LYS A 293 15.75 18.97 5.93
CA LYS A 293 17.12 18.82 6.44
C LYS A 293 17.94 17.76 5.70
N TYR A 294 17.32 16.62 5.39
CA TYR A 294 18.01 15.45 4.80
C TYR A 294 17.79 15.29 3.28
N GLY A 295 16.97 16.15 2.66
CA GLY A 295 16.67 16.07 1.23
C GLY A 295 15.72 14.93 0.86
N TYR A 296 14.95 14.43 1.83
CA TYR A 296 13.89 13.45 1.59
C TYR A 296 12.57 14.12 1.24
N LYS A 297 11.61 13.34 0.76
CA LYS A 297 10.25 13.82 0.48
C LYS A 297 9.38 13.71 1.74
N PHE A 298 8.47 14.64 1.93
CA PHE A 298 7.42 14.52 2.94
C PHE A 298 6.23 13.77 2.33
N SER A 299 5.67 12.80 3.06
CA SER A 299 4.39 12.17 2.74
C SER A 299 3.37 12.57 3.80
N PRO A 300 2.28 13.27 3.44
CA PRO A 300 1.17 13.48 4.36
C PRO A 300 0.38 12.17 4.55
N ARG A 301 -0.63 12.24 5.41
CA ARG A 301 -1.78 11.33 5.45
C ARG A 301 -3.03 12.11 5.09
N LEU A 302 -3.16 12.49 3.81
CA LEU A 302 -4.19 13.41 3.34
C LEU A 302 -5.61 12.90 3.63
N GLN A 303 -5.82 11.58 3.60
CA GLN A 303 -7.10 10.96 3.91
C GLN A 303 -7.59 11.30 5.33
N ILE A 304 -6.69 11.32 6.32
CA ILE A 304 -7.02 11.72 7.70
C ILE A 304 -7.45 13.19 7.75
N ASN A 305 -6.78 14.06 6.99
CA ASN A 305 -7.08 15.48 6.96
C ASN A 305 -8.43 15.78 6.30
N LEU A 306 -8.84 15.00 5.30
CA LEU A 306 -10.07 15.22 4.53
C LEU A 306 -11.29 14.53 5.13
N PHE A 307 -11.12 13.31 5.63
CA PHE A 307 -12.22 12.42 6.03
C PHE A 307 -12.19 12.04 7.51
N GLY A 308 -11.14 12.44 8.25
CA GLY A 308 -10.90 11.94 9.59
C GLY A 308 -10.30 10.54 9.57
N ASN A 309 -10.11 9.97 10.77
CA ASN A 309 -9.64 8.60 10.91
C ASN A 309 -10.83 7.64 10.86
N GLU A 310 -11.34 7.37 9.66
CA GLU A 310 -12.54 6.56 9.41
C GLU A 310 -12.26 5.38 8.46
N TRP A 311 -13.01 4.30 8.62
CA TRP A 311 -12.94 3.14 7.74
C TRP A 311 -13.43 3.47 6.32
N GLY A 312 -12.80 2.86 5.32
CA GLY A 312 -13.21 3.01 3.91
C GLY A 312 -13.06 4.42 3.33
N THR A 313 -12.19 5.25 3.92
CA THR A 313 -11.89 6.62 3.47
C THR A 313 -10.45 6.81 3.05
#